data_AF-A0A2V6KSE2-F1
#
_entry.id   AF-A0A2V6KSE2-F1
#
_cell.length_a   1.000
_cell.length_b   1.000
_cell.length_c   1.000
_cell.angle_alpha   90.00
_cell.angle_beta   90.00
_cell.angle_gamma   90.00
#
_symmetry.space_group_name_H-M   'P 1'
#
loop_
_entity.id
_entity.type
_entity.pdbx_description
1 polymer ?
#
loop_
_entity_poly.entity_id
_entity_poly.type
_entity_poly.pdbx_seq_one_letter_code
_entity_poly.pdbx_strand_id
1 'polypeptide(L)'
;MFGVTTSDDYRPVAWMGRYPVDVTTMLVGVHVVCAVLACILTAIPGVGGTLNYFVFDSARIWNGLQIWRLGTYAFVHFPSGLLWFAVEMYLLFVF
;
A
#
# COMPACT_ATOMS: atom_id res chain seq x y z
N MET A 1 16.98 18.48 -20.02
CA MET A 1 16.65 17.05 -19.97
C MET A 1 17.14 16.43 -21.27
N PHE A 2 18.25 15.69 -21.23
CA PHE A 2 18.85 15.06 -22.42
C PHE A 2 18.28 13.65 -22.61
N GLY A 3 17.44 13.50 -23.64
CA GLY A 3 17.44 12.35 -24.54
C GLY A 3 17.19 10.94 -24.01
N VAL A 4 15.97 10.63 -23.56
CA VAL A 4 15.20 9.42 -23.89
C VAL A 4 13.73 9.79 -23.75
N THR A 5 13.01 10.04 -24.85
CA THR A 5 11.57 10.35 -24.84
C THR A 5 10.71 9.11 -25.10
N THR A 6 11.32 7.92 -25.11
CA THR A 6 10.70 6.65 -25.52
C THR A 6 11.11 5.46 -24.65
N SER A 7 11.43 5.65 -23.36
CA SER A 7 11.60 4.48 -22.48
C SER A 7 10.22 3.90 -22.19
N ASP A 8 10.08 2.57 -22.29
CA ASP A 8 8.84 1.88 -21.91
C ASP A 8 8.45 2.16 -20.44
N ASP A 9 9.37 2.66 -19.61
CA ASP A 9 9.15 3.09 -18.22
C ASP A 9 8.08 4.18 -18.02
N TYR A 10 7.80 5.01 -19.04
CA TYR A 10 6.77 6.05 -18.97
C TYR A 10 5.45 5.65 -19.65
N ARG A 11 5.30 4.36 -20.01
CA ARG A 11 4.09 3.87 -20.65
C ARG A 11 3.13 3.32 -19.60
N PRO A 12 1.82 3.51 -19.81
CA PRO A 12 0.83 2.97 -18.88
C PRO A 12 0.93 1.45 -18.82
N VAL A 13 0.89 0.92 -17.60
CA VAL A 13 0.94 -0.53 -17.32
C VAL A 13 -0.34 -1.20 -17.78
N ALA A 14 -1.47 -0.50 -17.64
CA ALA A 14 -2.77 -0.99 -18.09
C ALA A 14 -3.66 0.16 -18.55
N TRP A 15 -4.81 -0.20 -19.11
CA TRP A 15 -5.82 0.74 -19.57
C TRP A 15 -7.15 0.41 -18.91
N MET A 16 -7.75 1.40 -18.25
CA MET A 16 -9.12 1.32 -17.76
C MET A 16 -10.03 2.04 -18.75
N GLY A 17 -10.49 1.30 -19.75
CA GLY A 17 -11.22 1.86 -20.89
C GLY A 17 -10.32 2.80 -21.70
N ARG A 18 -10.62 4.11 -21.65
CA ARG A 18 -9.86 5.14 -22.36
C ARG A 18 -8.79 5.82 -21.50
N TYR A 19 -8.70 5.47 -20.22
CA TYR A 19 -7.79 6.08 -19.28
C TYR A 19 -6.52 5.23 -19.10
N PRO A 20 -5.32 5.78 -19.34
CA PRO A 20 -4.06 5.11 -19.03
C PRO A 20 -3.90 4.96 -17.52
N VAL A 21 -3.39 3.81 -17.07
CA VAL A 21 -3.13 3.52 -15.65
C VAL A 21 -1.64 3.30 -15.45
N ASP A 22 -1.01 4.19 -14.69
CA ASP A 22 0.40 4.14 -14.36
C ASP A 22 0.66 3.29 -13.11
N VAL A 23 1.92 2.84 -12.91
CA VAL A 23 2.32 2.00 -11.77
C VAL A 23 1.96 2.67 -10.43
N THR A 24 2.25 3.97 -10.30
CA THR A 24 1.97 4.76 -9.09
C THR A 24 0.47 4.78 -8.79
N THR A 25 -0.37 4.90 -9.82
CA THR A 25 -1.83 4.85 -9.68
C THR A 25 -2.28 3.48 -9.16
N MET A 26 -1.72 2.38 -9.67
CA MET A 26 -2.01 1.04 -9.17
C MET A 26 -1.57 0.87 -7.71
N LEU A 27 -0.35 1.32 -7.36
CA LEU A 27 0.17 1.23 -6.00
C LEU A 27 -0.69 2.00 -5.01
N VAL A 28 -1.02 3.26 -5.31
CA VAL A 28 -1.95 4.05 -4.49
C VAL A 28 -3.29 3.32 -4.34
N GLY A 29 -3.84 2.81 -5.45
CA GLY A 29 -5.08 2.04 -5.42
C GLY A 29 -5.02 0.83 -4.48
N VAL A 30 -3.93 0.06 -4.52
CA VAL A 30 -3.71 -1.09 -3.63
C VAL A 30 -3.66 -0.64 -2.18
N HIS A 31 -2.91 0.42 -1.85
CA HIS A 31 -2.84 0.95 -0.49
C HIS A 31 -4.20 1.43 0.02
N VAL A 32 -4.99 2.13 -0.82
CA VAL A 32 -6.34 2.59 -0.49
C VAL A 32 -7.26 1.40 -0.21
N VAL A 33 -7.24 0.37 -1.05
CA VAL A 33 -8.04 -0.85 -0.83
C VAL A 33 -7.64 -1.51 0.49
N CYS A 34 -6.35 -1.64 0.79
CA CYS A 34 -5.87 -2.18 2.07
C CYS A 34 -6.35 -1.36 3.26
N ALA A 35 -6.30 -0.02 3.19
CA ALA A 35 -6.78 0.86 4.25
C ALA A 35 -8.30 0.71 4.49
N VAL A 36 -9.10 0.63 3.42
CA VAL A 36 -10.56 0.40 3.51
C VAL A 36 -10.84 -0.96 4.17
N LEU A 37 -10.16 -2.02 3.73
CA LEU A 37 -10.30 -3.35 4.33
C LEU A 37 -9.89 -3.36 5.80
N ALA A 38 -8.83 -2.65 6.17
CA ALA A 38 -8.39 -2.50 7.57
C ALA A 38 -9.46 -1.81 8.44
N CYS A 39 -10.08 -0.73 7.93
CA CYS A 39 -11.20 -0.07 8.61
C CYS A 39 -12.40 -1.01 8.80
N ILE A 40 -12.75 -1.79 7.77
CA ILE A 40 -13.85 -2.78 7.86
C ILE A 40 -13.53 -3.87 8.88
N LEU A 41 -12.33 -4.45 8.83
CA LEU A 41 -11.91 -5.54 9.73
C LEU A 41 -11.85 -5.09 11.18
N THR A 42 -11.36 -3.88 11.44
CA THR A 42 -11.26 -3.33 12.80
C THR A 42 -12.62 -2.94 13.39
N ALA A 43 -13.61 -2.68 12.55
CA ALA A 43 -14.99 -2.46 12.99
C ALA A 43 -15.69 -3.74 13.47
N ILE A 44 -15.19 -4.93 13.11
CA ILE A 44 -15.77 -6.21 13.54
C ILE A 44 -15.30 -6.55 14.97
N PRO A 45 -16.22 -6.71 15.95
CA PRO A 45 -15.87 -7.07 17.32
C PRO A 45 -15.03 -8.36 17.38
N GLY A 46 -13.94 -8.34 18.15
CA GLY A 46 -13.04 -9.49 18.32
C GLY A 46 -11.98 -9.67 17.21
N VAL A 47 -12.08 -8.93 16.10
CA VAL A 47 -11.16 -9.04 14.96
C VAL A 47 -10.13 -7.90 14.93
N GLY A 48 -10.31 -6.84 15.72
CA GLY A 48 -9.42 -5.66 15.73
C GLY A 48 -7.92 -5.94 15.96
N GLY A 49 -7.58 -7.04 16.64
CA GLY A 49 -6.18 -7.45 16.85
C GLY A 49 -5.50 -8.07 15.63
N THR A 50 -6.24 -8.44 14.58
CA THR A 50 -5.70 -9.13 13.41
C THR A 50 -4.70 -8.28 12.61
N LEU A 51 -4.86 -6.95 12.57
CA LEU A 51 -3.91 -6.06 11.90
C LEU A 51 -2.50 -6.17 12.49
N ASN A 52 -2.37 -6.45 13.80
CA ASN A 52 -1.05 -6.66 14.43
C ASN A 52 -0.29 -7.85 13.85
N TYR A 53 -0.93 -8.76 13.12
CA TYR A 53 -0.27 -9.86 12.44
C TYR A 53 0.50 -9.42 11.18
N PHE A 54 0.12 -8.28 10.62
CA PHE A 54 0.64 -7.74 9.35
C PHE A 54 1.62 -6.58 9.54
N VAL A 55 1.64 -5.95 10.72
CA VAL A 55 2.61 -4.89 11.08
C VAL A 55 4.01 -5.47 11.20
N PHE A 56 5.03 -4.65 10.99
CA PHE A 56 6.42 -5.06 11.19
C PHE A 56 6.71 -5.35 12.68
N ASP A 57 7.29 -6.51 12.98
CA ASP A 57 7.78 -6.88 14.31
C ASP A 57 9.01 -7.79 14.14
N SER A 58 10.19 -7.26 14.48
CA SER A 58 11.47 -7.95 14.29
C SER A 58 11.60 -9.19 15.18
N ALA A 59 11.07 -9.18 16.40
CA ALA A 59 11.13 -10.33 17.30
C ALA A 59 10.27 -11.48 16.75
N ARG A 60 9.09 -11.17 16.20
CA ARG A 60 8.20 -12.15 15.55
C ARG A 60 8.76 -12.67 14.24
N ILE A 61 9.46 -11.84 13.48
CA ILE A 61 10.14 -12.28 12.25
C ILE A 61 11.26 -13.27 12.60
N TRP A 62 12.15 -12.91 13.52
CA TRP A 62 13.32 -13.73 13.85
C TRP A 62 12.98 -15.01 14.63
N ASN A 63 12.09 -14.93 15.62
CA ASN A 63 11.79 -16.06 16.49
C ASN A 63 10.57 -16.86 16.04
N GLY A 64 9.69 -16.27 15.22
CA GLY A 64 8.42 -16.87 14.80
C GLY A 64 8.31 -17.14 13.30
N LEU A 65 9.38 -16.91 12.52
CA LEU A 65 9.41 -17.07 11.06
C LEU A 65 8.27 -16.35 10.33
N GLN A 66 7.82 -15.22 10.89
CA GLN A 66 6.71 -14.43 10.35
C GLN A 66 7.15 -13.54 9.18
N ILE A 67 7.71 -14.14 8.14
CA ILE A 67 8.39 -13.44 7.02
C ILE A 67 7.45 -12.60 6.16
N TRP A 68 6.15 -12.91 6.13
CA TRP A 68 5.15 -12.12 5.39
C TRP A 68 5.10 -10.67 5.90
N ARG A 69 5.46 -10.43 7.18
CA ARG A 69 5.53 -9.08 7.77
C ARG A 69 6.48 -8.15 7.02
N LEU A 70 7.48 -8.69 6.32
CA LEU A 70 8.40 -7.91 5.48
C LEU A 70 7.73 -7.37 4.21
N GLY A 71 6.67 -8.01 3.72
CA GLY A 71 5.90 -7.51 2.58
C GLY A 71 4.67 -6.73 3.02
N THR A 72 3.99 -7.18 4.06
CA THR A 72 2.68 -6.64 4.44
C THR A 72 2.77 -5.30 5.16
N TYR A 73 3.88 -5.00 5.85
CA TYR A 73 3.98 -3.79 6.67
C TYR A 73 3.79 -2.50 5.87
N ALA A 74 4.20 -2.46 4.60
CA ALA A 74 4.05 -1.30 3.73
C ALA A 74 2.58 -0.96 3.42
N PHE A 75 1.68 -1.94 3.55
CA PHE A 75 0.26 -1.79 3.21
C PHE A 75 -0.64 -1.62 4.43
N VAL A 76 -0.09 -1.74 5.64
CA VAL A 76 -0.87 -1.69 6.88
C VAL A 76 -0.93 -0.27 7.39
N HIS A 77 -2.12 0.31 7.33
CA HIS A 77 -2.41 1.67 7.78
C HIS A 77 -3.41 1.64 8.93
N PHE A 78 -3.05 2.25 10.06
CA PHE A 78 -3.95 2.30 11.22
C PHE A 78 -5.07 3.34 10.98
N PRO A 79 -6.32 3.05 11.38
CA PRO A 79 -7.45 3.98 11.21
C PRO A 79 -7.23 5.35 11.86
N SER A 80 -6.41 5.43 12.91
CA SER A 80 -6.04 6.68 13.58
C SER A 80 -5.06 7.55 12.77
N GLY A 81 -4.39 7.00 11.76
CA GLY A 81 -3.36 7.67 10.95
C GLY A 81 -3.81 8.15 9.58
N LEU A 82 -5.12 8.21 9.30
CA LEU A 82 -5.64 8.46 7.94
C LEU A 82 -5.21 9.79 7.32
N LEU A 83 -4.97 10.83 8.12
CA LEU A 83 -4.43 12.11 7.62
C LEU A 83 -3.00 11.93 7.08
N TRP A 84 -2.17 11.18 7.80
CA TRP A 84 -0.81 10.90 7.37
C TRP A 84 -0.78 9.96 6.17
N PHE A 85 -1.66 8.95 6.16
CA PHE A 85 -1.88 8.09 5.01
C PHE A 85 -2.16 8.89 3.71
N ALA A 86 -3.02 9.91 3.78
CA ALA A 86 -3.30 10.76 2.62
C ALA A 86 -2.04 11.49 2.09
N VAL A 87 -1.16 11.94 3.00
CA VAL A 87 0.12 12.56 2.64
C VAL A 87 1.05 11.54 1.99
N GLU A 88 1.18 10.34 2.56
CA GLU A 88 2.01 9.26 2.00
C GLU A 88 1.56 8.88 0.59
N MET A 89 0.24 8.78 0.35
CA MET A 89 -0.30 8.48 -0.97
C MET A 89 -0.05 9.60 -1.97
N TYR A 90 -0.12 10.86 -1.55
CA TYR A 90 0.22 11.99 -2.40
C TYR A 90 1.69 11.95 -2.81
N LEU A 91 2.59 11.71 -1.84
CA LEU A 91 4.02 11.61 -2.13
C LEU A 91 4.32 10.40 -3.04
N LEU A 92 3.71 9.24 -2.79
CA LEU A 92 3.86 8.05 -3.64
C LEU A 92 3.36 8.27 -5.06
N PHE A 93 2.33 9.10 -5.24
CA PHE A 93 1.81 9.42 -6.57
C PHE A 93 2.69 10.38 -7.34
N VAL A 94 3.29 11.36 -6.65
CA VAL A 94 4.06 12.46 -7.27
C VAL A 94 5.50 12.05 -7.59
N PHE A 95 6.10 11.17 -6.80
CA PHE A 95 7.48 10.69 -6.96
C PHE A 95 7.55 9.33 -7.64
#